data_AF-A0A9D5GP20-F1
#
_entry.id   AF-A0A9D5GP20-F1
#
_cell.length_a   1.000
_cell.length_b   1.000
_cell.length_c   1.000
_cell.angle_alpha   90.00
_cell.angle_beta   90.00
_cell.angle_gamma   90.00
#
_symmetry.space_group_name_H-M   'P 1'
#
loop_
_entity.id
_entity.type
_entity.pdbx_description
1 polymer ?
#
loop_
_entity_poly.entity_id
_entity_poly.type
_entity_poly.pdbx_seq_one_letter_code
_entity_poly.pdbx_strand_id
1 'polypeptide(L)'
;MPDHIHILCRTRADAPTLGVIVATIKRIIGQRCKALRITIKWQAGFYDRIVRDYEASDEFVKYILSNPVRGGLVKERGEYPFCGGYDAWK
;
A
#
# COMPACT_ATOMS: atom_id res chain seq x y z
N MET A 1 0.12 7.19 3.42
CA MET A 1 0.36 8.64 3.49
C MET A 1 -0.95 9.36 3.15
N PRO A 2 -1.13 10.66 3.45
CA PRO A 2 -2.39 11.37 3.22
C PRO A 2 -2.83 11.39 1.74
N ASP A 3 -1.87 11.34 0.83
CA ASP A 3 -2.04 11.51 -0.62
C ASP A 3 -1.85 10.20 -1.42
N HIS A 4 -1.15 9.20 -0.88
CA HIS A 4 -0.95 7.91 -1.54
C HIS A 4 -0.72 6.72 -0.58
N ILE A 5 -0.73 5.52 -1.16
CA ILE A 5 -0.58 4.24 -0.46
C ILE A 5 0.60 3.47 -1.06
N HIS A 6 1.41 2.87 -0.20
CA HIS A 6 2.38 1.84 -0.59
C HIS A 6 1.90 0.48 -0.10
N ILE A 7 1.96 -0.54 -0.96
CA ILE A 7 1.54 -1.91 -0.66
C ILE A 7 2.67 -2.84 -1.08
N LEU A 8 3.16 -3.64 -0.14
CA LEU A 8 3.96 -4.83 -0.45
C LEU A 8 3.05 -6.03 -0.29
N CYS A 9 2.91 -6.84 -1.34
CA CYS A 9 2.06 -8.02 -1.31
C CYS A 9 2.64 -9.13 -2.18
N ARG A 10 2.23 -10.36 -1.86
CA ARG A 10 2.47 -11.54 -2.69
C ARG A 10 1.12 -12.06 -3.16
N THR A 11 1.00 -12.31 -4.45
CA THR A 11 -0.19 -12.92 -5.04
C THR A 11 -0.03 -14.43 -5.12
N ARG A 12 -1.15 -15.14 -5.14
CA ARG A 12 -1.17 -16.56 -5.50
C ARG A 12 -0.91 -16.72 -7.00
N ALA A 13 -0.54 -17.93 -7.42
CA ALA A 13 -0.30 -18.24 -8.83
C ALA A 13 -1.58 -18.12 -9.69
N ASP A 14 -2.76 -18.34 -9.10
CA ASP A 14 -4.08 -18.25 -9.72
C ASP A 14 -4.73 -16.85 -9.60
N ALA A 15 -3.99 -15.86 -9.07
CA ALA A 15 -4.53 -14.54 -8.86
C ALA A 15 -4.77 -13.79 -10.20
N PRO A 16 -5.74 -12.87 -10.24
CA PRO A 16 -5.87 -11.92 -11.35
C PRO A 16 -4.58 -11.12 -11.57
N THR A 17 -4.45 -10.51 -12.74
CA THR A 17 -3.30 -9.64 -13.03
C THR A 17 -3.22 -8.48 -12.03
N LEU A 18 -2.01 -7.96 -11.81
CA LEU A 18 -1.78 -6.85 -10.88
C LEU A 18 -2.68 -5.63 -11.21
N GLY A 19 -2.91 -5.35 -12.50
CA GLY A 19 -3.81 -4.28 -12.93
C GLY A 19 -5.25 -4.47 -12.45
N VAL A 20 -5.79 -5.70 -12.51
CA VAL A 20 -7.14 -6.02 -12.02
C VAL A 20 -7.21 -5.87 -10.49
N ILE A 21 -6.17 -6.31 -9.79
CA ILE A 21 -6.06 -6.19 -8.33
C ILE A 21 -6.06 -4.71 -7.92
N VAL A 22 -5.19 -3.88 -8.51
CA VAL A 22 -5.09 -2.45 -8.20
C VAL A 22 -6.39 -1.72 -8.56
N ALA A 23 -6.99 -2.02 -9.71
CA ALA A 23 -8.28 -1.45 -10.10
C ALA A 23 -9.37 -1.77 -9.07
N THR A 24 -9.39 -3.01 -8.57
CA THR A 24 -10.34 -3.46 -7.54
C THR A 24 -10.13 -2.73 -6.21
N ILE A 25 -8.89 -2.59 -5.75
CA ILE A 25 -8.55 -1.84 -4.53
C ILE A 25 -9.02 -0.39 -4.64
N LYS A 26 -8.65 0.31 -5.73
CA LYS A 26 -9.06 1.70 -5.97
C LYS A 26 -10.58 1.87 -5.98
N ARG A 27 -11.29 0.93 -6.61
CA ARG A 27 -12.75 0.92 -6.66
C ARG A 27 -13.37 0.75 -5.28
N ILE A 28 -12.93 -0.25 -4.50
CA ILE A 28 -13.46 -0.51 -3.16
C ILE A 28 -13.24 0.69 -2.24
N ILE A 29 -12.02 1.24 -2.21
CA ILE A 29 -11.71 2.42 -1.41
C ILE A 29 -12.55 3.62 -1.88
N GLY A 30 -12.65 3.85 -3.19
CA GLY A 30 -13.47 4.94 -3.75
C GLY A 30 -14.95 4.82 -3.38
N GLN A 31 -15.52 3.62 -3.41
CA GLN A 31 -16.90 3.37 -2.99
C GLN A 31 -17.10 3.64 -1.49
N ARG A 32 -16.16 3.20 -0.64
CA ARG A 32 -16.20 3.47 0.81
C ARG A 32 -16.05 4.95 1.13
N CYS A 33 -15.10 5.64 0.50
CA CYS A 33 -14.92 7.09 0.65
C CYS A 33 -16.19 7.85 0.22
N LYS A 34 -16.80 7.47 -0.91
CA LYS A 34 -18.07 8.06 -1.36
C LYS A 34 -19.19 7.87 -0.32
N ALA A 35 -19.32 6.67 0.26
CA ALA A 35 -20.30 6.41 1.31
C ALA A 35 -20.08 7.26 2.56
N LEU A 36 -18.82 7.55 2.89
CA LEU A 36 -18.40 8.42 3.99
C LEU A 36 -18.39 9.91 3.64
N ARG A 37 -18.82 10.29 2.42
CA ARG A 37 -18.75 11.67 1.88
C ARG A 37 -17.33 12.25 1.86
N ILE A 38 -16.33 11.39 1.70
CA ILE A 38 -14.92 11.75 1.50
C ILE A 38 -14.65 11.76 0.00
N THR A 39 -14.18 12.90 -0.52
CA THR A 39 -13.78 13.03 -1.92
C THR A 39 -12.35 12.56 -2.09
N ILE A 40 -12.14 11.58 -2.98
CA ILE A 40 -10.80 11.15 -3.41
C ILE A 40 -10.74 11.12 -4.93
N LYS A 41 -9.56 11.42 -5.49
CA LYS A 41 -9.28 11.27 -6.91
C LYS A 41 -8.01 10.45 -7.07
N TRP A 42 -8.16 9.24 -7.58
CA TRP A 42 -7.01 8.39 -7.89
C TRP A 42 -6.24 8.95 -9.08
N GLN A 43 -4.91 8.97 -8.98
CA GLN A 43 -4.03 9.12 -10.15
C GLN A 43 -4.29 7.96 -11.13
N ALA A 44 -4.22 8.28 -12.43
CA ALA A 44 -4.27 7.28 -13.49
C ALA A 44 -3.05 6.36 -13.44
N GLY A 45 -3.25 5.06 -13.66
CA GLY A 45 -2.17 4.06 -13.54
C GLY A 45 -1.73 3.81 -12.10
N PHE A 46 -0.62 3.09 -11.94
CA PHE A 46 0.04 2.82 -10.67
C PHE A 46 1.52 2.55 -10.94
N TYR A 47 2.34 2.64 -9.90
CA TYR A 47 3.74 2.22 -9.95
C TYR A 47 3.86 0.84 -9.31
N ASP A 48 4.59 -0.07 -9.95
CA ASP A 48 4.91 -1.37 -9.40
C ASP A 48 6.40 -1.70 -9.55
N ARG A 49 6.86 -2.59 -8.69
CA ARG A 49 8.21 -3.16 -8.73
C ARG A 49 8.16 -4.60 -8.24
N ILE A 50 8.65 -5.53 -9.06
CA ILE A 50 8.72 -6.95 -8.71
C ILE A 50 9.89 -7.18 -7.76
N VAL A 51 9.61 -7.78 -6.60
CA VAL A 51 10.61 -8.23 -5.62
C VAL A 51 10.90 -9.71 -5.90
N ARG A 52 12.12 -10.03 -6.33
CA ARG A 52 12.51 -11.40 -6.73
C ARG A 52 13.25 -12.17 -5.65
N ASP A 53 13.87 -11.44 -4.72
CA ASP A 53 14.65 -11.99 -3.62
C ASP A 53 13.92 -11.75 -2.30
N TYR A 54 13.83 -12.80 -1.49
CA TYR A 54 13.18 -12.72 -0.18
C TYR A 54 13.95 -11.80 0.77
N GLU A 55 15.28 -11.77 0.68
CA GLU A 55 16.13 -10.90 1.51
C GLU A 55 15.93 -9.42 1.15
N ALA A 56 15.57 -9.13 -0.11
CA ALA A 56 15.18 -7.79 -0.53
C ALA A 56 13.82 -7.36 0.04
N SER A 57 12.95 -8.29 0.46
CA SER A 57 11.60 -7.95 0.95
C SER A 57 11.62 -7.14 2.25
N ASP A 58 12.60 -7.41 3.13
CA ASP A 58 12.81 -6.65 4.37
C ASP A 58 13.19 -5.19 4.08
N GLU A 59 13.95 -4.94 3.02
CA GLU A 59 14.28 -3.57 2.61
C GLU A 59 13.02 -2.81 2.14
N PHE A 60 12.12 -3.48 1.42
CA PHE A 60 10.84 -2.89 1.04
C PHE A 60 9.93 -2.63 2.24
N VAL A 61 9.87 -3.55 3.22
CA VAL A 61 9.14 -3.33 4.47
C VAL A 61 9.71 -2.12 5.21
N LYS A 62 11.04 -2.08 5.41
CA LYS A 62 11.72 -0.95 6.06
C LYS A 62 11.45 0.35 5.31
N TYR A 63 11.50 0.33 3.98
CA TYR A 63 11.21 1.50 3.15
C TYR A 63 9.78 2.00 3.37
N ILE A 64 8.78 1.11 3.28
CA ILE A 64 7.36 1.46 3.45
C ILE A 64 7.12 2.08 4.83
N LEU A 65 7.62 1.43 5.89
CA LEU A 65 7.48 1.91 7.27
C LEU A 65 8.25 3.22 7.54
N SER A 66 9.24 3.56 6.72
CA SER A 66 9.99 4.83 6.83
C SER A 66 9.32 6.00 6.13
N ASN A 67 8.42 5.75 5.17
CA ASN A 67 7.85 6.83 4.35
C ASN A 67 7.11 7.90 5.15
N PRO A 68 6.34 7.58 6.22
CA PRO A 68 5.73 8.62 7.04
C PRO A 68 6.74 9.58 7.68
N VAL A 69 7.90 9.06 8.12
CA VAL A 69 9.00 9.87 8.67
C VAL A 69 9.63 10.72 7.57
N ARG A 70 9.93 10.12 6.40
CA ARG A 70 10.49 10.83 5.24
C ARG A 70 9.55 11.93 4.72
N GLY A 71 8.25 11.72 4.82
CA GLY A 71 7.22 12.69 4.49
C GLY A 71 6.94 13.73 5.58
N GLY A 72 7.66 13.69 6.71
CA GLY A 72 7.51 14.64 7.81
C GLY A 72 6.20 14.52 8.59
N LEU A 73 5.47 13.40 8.46
CA LEU A 73 4.19 13.19 9.15
C LEU A 73 4.36 12.83 10.62
N VAL A 74 5.49 12.20 10.96
CA VAL A 74 5.84 11.71 12.28
C VAL A 74 7.36 11.77 12.47
N LYS A 75 7.84 11.75 13.73
CA LYS A 75 9.28 11.73 14.02
C LYS A 75 9.82 10.31 14.01
N GLU A 76 9.01 9.34 14.41
CA GLU A 76 9.37 7.93 14.49
C GLU A 76 8.39 7.03 13.74
N ARG A 77 8.88 5.89 13.23
CA ARG A 77 8.08 4.99 12.36
C ARG A 77 6.81 4.46 13.05
N GLY A 78 6.87 4.24 14.35
CA GLY A 78 5.76 3.68 15.14
C GLY A 78 4.63 4.66 15.45
N GLU A 79 4.83 5.96 15.20
CA GLU A 79 3.84 6.99 15.53
C GLU A 79 2.76 7.15 14.45
N TYR A 80 2.97 6.59 13.24
CA TYR A 80 2.01 6.74 12.15
C TYR A 80 0.98 5.61 12.18
N PRO A 81 -0.28 5.86 12.57
CA PRO A 81 -1.25 4.81 12.86
C PRO A 81 -1.79 4.09 11.61
N PHE A 82 -1.48 4.62 10.42
CA PHE A 82 -1.94 4.09 9.13
C PHE A 82 -0.83 3.30 8.40
N CYS A 83 0.25 2.94 9.09
CA CYS A 83 1.27 2.03 8.60
C CYS A 83 1.26 0.73 9.43
N GLY A 84 1.57 -0.38 8.77
CA GLY A 84 1.60 -1.70 9.38
C GLY A 84 1.46 -2.78 8.32
N GLY A 85 1.45 -4.02 8.78
CA GLY A 85 1.20 -5.18 7.93
C GLY A 85 0.44 -6.23 8.73
N TYR A 86 -0.29 -7.08 8.03
CA TYR A 86 -0.86 -8.29 8.59
C TYR A 86 -0.04 -9.45 8.04
N ASP A 87 0.75 -10.10 8.89
CA ASP A 87 1.42 -11.36 8.53
C ASP A 87 0.43 -12.50 8.77
N ALA A 88 -0.37 -12.79 7.74
CA ALA A 88 -1.41 -13.83 7.78
C ALA A 88 -0.86 -15.26 7.73
N TRP A 89 0.46 -15.44 7.65
CA TRP A 89 1.07 -16.71 7.23
C TRP A 89 2.07 -17.29 8.24
N LYS A 90 1.93 -16.92 9.52
CA LYS A 90 2.37 -17.79 10.61
C LYS A 90 1.28 -18.81 10.93
#